data_AF-A0A2S9V9W8-F1
#
_entry.id   AF-A0A2S9V9W8-F1
#
_cell.length_a   1.000
_cell.length_b   1.000
_cell.length_c   1.000
_cell.angle_alpha   90.00
_cell.angle_beta   90.00
_cell.angle_gamma   90.00
#
_symmetry.space_group_name_H-M   'P 1'
#
loop_
_entity.id
_entity.type
_entity.pdbx_description
1 polymer ?
#
loop_
_entity_poly.entity_id
_entity_poly.type
_entity_poly.pdbx_seq_one_letter_code
_entity_poly.pdbx_strand_id
1 'polypeptide(L)'
;SSNGPGASSSAPAKKPTGRKRGAQSGHKGSKRMLADTVDETRTYYPDDTCACGGDIAINDSPYRRHQVFDIPSQAFSVVEHQLHQGQCCQCSKTVKATLPDNVNQGQMGNNLLAYVAMQSGQFHQSISKIQQQLEQNFGLSFSRGAISEAQGRVSSVLTPAYQDIKETMRTEAVVHCDETRHQRGNENRWMWQVCTAELSCFMTHFS
;
A
#
# COMPACT_ATOMS: atom_id res chain seq x y z
N SER A 1 20.33 -16.47 -9.84
CA SER A 1 21.58 -16.60 -10.61
C SER A 1 22.63 -17.27 -9.75
N SER A 2 23.00 -18.49 -10.14
CA SER A 2 24.10 -19.23 -9.53
C SER A 2 25.41 -18.69 -10.10
N ASN A 3 26.24 -18.09 -9.24
CA ASN A 3 27.69 -18.05 -9.33
C ASN A 3 28.20 -17.58 -7.95
N GLY A 4 28.83 -18.49 -7.20
CA GLY A 4 29.39 -18.24 -5.87
C GLY A 4 30.69 -17.40 -5.91
N PRO A 5 31.18 -16.94 -4.75
CA PRO A 5 32.36 -16.09 -4.67
C PRO A 5 33.62 -16.91 -4.97
N GLY A 6 34.34 -16.56 -6.04
CA GLY A 6 35.60 -17.21 -6.45
C GLY A 6 35.71 -17.58 -7.94
N ALA A 7 34.63 -17.47 -8.72
CA ALA A 7 34.70 -17.67 -10.16
C ALA A 7 35.37 -16.47 -10.85
N SER A 8 36.57 -16.66 -11.42
CA SER A 8 37.18 -15.70 -12.34
C SER A 8 36.29 -15.57 -13.57
N SER A 9 35.59 -14.44 -13.67
CA SER A 9 34.70 -14.14 -14.78
C SER A 9 35.49 -13.67 -16.00
N SER A 10 36.20 -14.59 -16.66
CA SER A 10 36.73 -14.34 -18.01
C SER A 10 35.66 -14.55 -19.07
N ALA A 11 34.51 -13.88 -18.91
CA ALA A 11 33.55 -13.78 -20.00
C ALA A 11 34.18 -12.88 -21.09
N PRO A 12 34.33 -13.37 -22.33
CA PRO A 12 34.94 -12.58 -23.40
C PRO A 12 34.16 -11.28 -23.61
N ALA A 13 34.89 -10.16 -23.69
CA ALA A 13 34.31 -8.85 -23.92
C ALA A 13 33.49 -8.87 -25.23
N LYS A 14 32.18 -8.61 -25.11
CA LYS A 14 31.29 -8.55 -26.28
C LYS A 14 31.76 -7.45 -27.23
N LYS A 15 31.92 -7.79 -28.51
CA LYS A 15 32.29 -6.83 -29.55
C LYS A 15 31.29 -5.67 -29.58
N PRO A 16 31.74 -4.40 -29.66
CA PRO A 16 30.84 -3.26 -29.77
C PRO A 16 30.00 -3.36 -31.04
N THR A 17 28.69 -3.14 -30.92
CA THR A 17 27.73 -3.32 -32.03
C THR A 17 27.72 -2.15 -33.03
N GLY A 18 28.53 -1.12 -32.82
CA GLY A 18 28.56 0.10 -33.65
C GLY A 18 27.29 0.96 -33.58
N ARG A 19 26.26 0.53 -32.83
CA ARG A 19 25.00 1.26 -32.68
C ARG A 19 25.17 2.45 -31.75
N LYS A 20 24.69 3.61 -32.18
CA LYS A 20 24.62 4.80 -31.32
C LYS A 20 23.69 4.50 -30.13
N ARG A 21 24.06 4.99 -28.94
CA ARG A 21 23.20 4.96 -27.75
C ARG A 21 21.91 5.74 -28.07
N GLY A 22 20.76 5.10 -27.86
CA GLY A 22 19.44 5.67 -28.14
C GLY A 22 18.57 4.81 -29.05
N ALA A 23 17.32 5.25 -29.25
CA ALA A 23 16.40 4.61 -30.18
C ALA A 23 17.02 4.60 -31.60
N GLN A 24 17.02 3.43 -32.23
CA GLN A 24 17.59 3.28 -33.57
C GLN A 24 16.70 3.98 -34.60
N SER A 25 17.28 4.35 -35.74
CA SER A 25 16.51 4.88 -36.87
C SER A 25 15.38 3.92 -37.24
N GLY A 26 14.14 4.42 -37.32
CA GLY A 26 12.93 3.62 -37.56
C GLY A 26 12.20 3.11 -36.30
N HIS A 27 12.72 3.36 -35.08
CA HIS A 27 11.95 3.07 -33.87
C HIS A 27 10.71 3.96 -33.79
N LYS A 28 9.52 3.33 -33.69
CA LYS A 28 8.30 4.04 -33.30
C LYS A 28 8.52 4.65 -31.91
N GLY A 29 8.37 5.98 -31.82
CA GLY A 29 8.46 6.67 -30.55
C GLY A 29 7.38 6.17 -29.59
N SER A 30 7.76 5.88 -28.35
CA SER A 30 6.81 5.66 -27.27
C SER A 30 6.56 6.99 -26.57
N LYS A 31 5.29 7.37 -26.41
CA LYS A 31 4.87 8.52 -25.62
C LYS A 31 4.24 8.01 -24.33
N ARG A 32 4.45 8.72 -23.22
CA ARG A 32 3.70 8.44 -21.98
C ARG A 32 2.23 8.69 -22.26
N MET A 33 1.38 7.69 -21.99
CA MET A 33 -0.07 7.87 -22.10
C MET A 33 -0.52 8.87 -21.04
N LEU A 34 -1.44 9.75 -21.42
CA LEU A 34 -2.09 10.65 -20.49
C LEU A 34 -3.15 9.86 -19.72
N ALA A 35 -3.32 10.18 -18.44
CA ALA A 35 -4.47 9.73 -17.67
C ALA A 35 -5.76 10.31 -18.25
N ASP A 36 -6.81 9.50 -18.23
CA ASP A 36 -8.13 9.87 -18.73
C ASP A 36 -8.83 10.86 -17.79
N THR A 37 -8.71 10.63 -16.48
CA THR A 37 -9.26 11.49 -15.42
C THR A 37 -8.15 12.31 -14.77
N VAL A 38 -8.41 13.60 -14.53
CA VAL A 38 -7.52 14.51 -13.80
C VAL A 38 -8.30 15.22 -12.69
N ASP A 39 -7.66 15.46 -11.54
CA ASP A 39 -8.31 16.12 -10.40
C ASP A 39 -8.48 17.62 -10.62
N GLU A 40 -7.50 18.26 -11.28
CA GLU A 40 -7.49 19.69 -11.59
C GLU A 40 -6.91 19.92 -13.00
N THR A 41 -7.49 20.86 -13.75
CA THR A 41 -6.91 21.33 -15.03
C THR A 41 -6.50 22.79 -14.90
N ARG A 42 -5.21 23.06 -15.04
CA ARG A 42 -4.67 24.42 -15.16
C ARG A 42 -4.31 24.71 -16.61
N THR A 43 -4.91 25.76 -17.16
CA THR A 43 -4.67 26.19 -18.55
C THR A 43 -3.70 27.35 -18.57
N TYR A 44 -2.73 27.29 -19.47
CA TYR A 44 -1.71 28.32 -19.64
C TYR A 44 -1.78 28.85 -21.07
N TYR A 45 -1.99 30.15 -21.22
CA TYR A 45 -2.02 30.84 -22.50
C TYR A 45 -0.68 31.59 -22.71
N PRO A 46 -0.25 31.82 -23.96
CA PRO A 46 0.82 32.78 -24.24
C PRO A 46 0.42 34.20 -23.79
N ASP A 47 1.39 35.11 -23.72
CA ASP A 47 1.13 36.53 -23.46
C ASP A 47 0.18 37.15 -24.50
N ASP A 48 -0.47 38.27 -24.18
CA ASP A 48 -1.47 38.90 -25.05
C ASP A 48 -0.89 39.50 -26.34
N THR A 49 0.41 39.81 -26.34
CA THR A 49 1.10 40.46 -27.47
C THR A 49 2.31 39.64 -27.92
N CYS A 50 2.43 39.49 -29.23
CA CYS A 50 3.64 38.92 -29.83
C CYS A 50 4.83 39.87 -29.62
N ALA A 51 6.05 39.34 -29.64
CA ALA A 51 7.28 40.13 -29.58
C ALA A 51 7.38 41.19 -30.71
N CYS A 52 6.64 41.02 -31.82
CA CYS A 52 6.55 42.00 -32.90
C CYS A 52 5.48 43.08 -32.69
N GLY A 53 4.70 43.02 -31.60
CA GLY A 53 3.60 43.93 -31.29
C GLY A 53 2.25 43.55 -31.92
N GLY A 54 2.15 42.42 -32.61
CA GLY A 54 0.89 41.92 -33.18
C GLY A 54 0.04 41.11 -32.19
N ASP A 55 -1.25 41.01 -32.48
CA ASP A 55 -2.23 40.22 -31.70
C ASP A 55 -1.99 38.71 -31.84
N ILE A 56 -2.26 37.95 -30.78
CA ILE A 56 -2.12 36.49 -30.78
C ILE A 56 -3.50 35.82 -30.83
N ALA A 57 -3.74 35.03 -31.89
CA ALA A 57 -4.92 34.19 -32.00
C ALA A 57 -4.72 32.88 -31.19
N ILE A 58 -5.52 32.69 -30.15
CA ILE A 58 -5.51 31.49 -29.31
C ILE A 58 -6.36 30.40 -29.96
N ASN A 59 -5.82 29.18 -30.05
CA ASN A 59 -6.58 28.01 -30.51
C ASN A 59 -7.49 27.48 -29.38
N ASP A 60 -8.67 26.98 -29.75
CA ASP A 60 -9.64 26.40 -28.79
C ASP A 60 -9.11 25.17 -28.03
N SER A 61 -8.16 24.44 -28.63
CA SER A 61 -7.56 23.23 -28.05
C SER A 61 -6.08 23.42 -27.73
N PRO A 62 -5.59 22.86 -26.59
CA PRO A 62 -4.19 22.95 -26.24
C PRO A 62 -3.33 22.15 -27.21
N TYR A 63 -2.24 22.74 -27.69
CA TYR A 63 -1.29 22.04 -28.58
C TYR A 63 -0.57 20.87 -27.88
N ARG A 64 -0.48 20.91 -26.54
CA ARG A 64 0.13 19.88 -25.70
C ARG A 64 -0.58 19.81 -24.35
N ARG A 65 -0.82 18.59 -23.88
CA ARG A 65 -1.23 18.30 -22.51
C ARG A 65 -0.03 17.76 -21.71
N HIS A 66 0.19 18.30 -20.53
CA HIS A 66 1.20 17.84 -19.58
C HIS A 66 0.51 17.53 -18.26
N GLN A 67 0.74 16.34 -17.72
CA GLN A 67 0.19 15.88 -16.45
C GLN A 67 1.33 15.63 -15.47
N VAL A 68 1.13 16.06 -14.24
CA VAL A 68 2.02 15.83 -13.10
C VAL A 68 1.24 15.02 -12.08
N PHE A 69 1.82 13.91 -11.63
CA PHE A 69 1.26 13.08 -10.57
C PHE A 69 2.01 13.43 -9.29
N ASP A 70 1.28 13.82 -8.25
CA ASP A 70 1.85 14.24 -6.98
C ASP A 70 1.08 13.61 -5.81
N ILE A 71 1.69 13.62 -4.62
CA ILE A 71 1.11 13.09 -3.39
C ILE A 71 0.61 14.27 -2.54
N PRO A 72 -0.70 14.36 -2.22
CA PRO A 72 -1.24 15.48 -1.46
C PRO A 72 -0.65 15.54 -0.03
N SER A 73 -0.58 16.74 0.53
CA SER A 73 0.15 17.04 1.77
C SER A 73 -0.52 16.58 3.07
N GLN A 74 -1.75 16.05 3.03
CA GLN A 74 -2.45 15.64 4.26
C GLN A 74 -2.09 14.21 4.67
N ALA A 75 -1.33 14.09 5.76
CA ALA A 75 -0.78 12.81 6.19
C ALA A 75 -1.71 12.01 7.12
N PHE A 76 -2.47 12.67 8.01
CA PHE A 76 -3.44 12.00 8.89
C PHE A 76 -4.49 12.96 9.47
N SER A 77 -5.50 12.40 10.16
CA SER A 77 -6.53 13.11 10.94
C SER A 77 -6.73 12.45 12.30
N VAL A 78 -6.97 13.22 13.35
CA VAL A 78 -7.29 12.72 14.70
C VAL A 78 -8.66 13.24 15.12
N VAL A 79 -9.51 12.34 15.62
CA VAL A 79 -10.81 12.69 16.23
C VAL A 79 -10.72 12.36 17.71
N GLU A 80 -10.88 13.37 18.57
CA GLU A 80 -10.92 13.18 20.01
C GLU A 80 -12.38 12.96 20.46
N HIS A 81 -12.62 11.86 21.14
CA HIS A 81 -13.93 11.53 21.73
C HIS A 81 -13.91 11.84 23.22
N GLN A 82 -14.45 13.00 23.61
CA GLN A 82 -14.55 13.40 25.01
C GLN A 82 -15.82 12.85 25.65
N LEU A 83 -15.67 11.98 26.66
CA LEU A 83 -16.79 11.43 27.43
C LEU A 83 -16.91 12.17 28.76
N HIS A 84 -18.02 12.90 28.94
CA HIS A 84 -18.32 13.58 30.19
C HIS A 84 -19.10 12.67 31.15
N GLN A 85 -19.01 12.99 32.44
CA GLN A 85 -19.88 12.42 33.46
C GLN A 85 -20.47 13.55 34.32
N GLY A 86 -21.64 13.31 34.89
CA GLY A 86 -22.31 14.24 35.80
C GLY A 86 -22.94 13.50 36.97
N GLN A 87 -23.35 14.25 37.99
CA GLN A 87 -24.12 13.70 39.11
C GLN A 87 -25.57 14.15 39.01
N CYS A 88 -26.51 13.24 39.25
CA CYS A 88 -27.92 13.57 39.33
C CYS A 88 -28.19 14.44 40.57
N CYS A 89 -28.77 15.62 40.39
CA CYS A 89 -29.05 16.57 41.48
C CYS A 89 -30.06 16.06 42.52
N GLN A 90 -30.78 14.98 42.25
CA GLN A 90 -31.79 14.44 43.18
C GLN A 90 -31.33 13.21 43.97
N CYS A 91 -30.60 12.30 43.32
CA CYS A 91 -30.18 11.04 43.94
C CYS A 91 -28.66 10.87 44.03
N SER A 92 -27.90 11.89 43.61
CA SER A 92 -26.43 11.93 43.61
C SER A 92 -25.74 10.81 42.83
N LYS A 93 -26.49 10.03 42.03
CA LYS A 93 -25.91 8.98 41.16
C LYS A 93 -25.10 9.60 40.04
N THR A 94 -23.92 9.04 39.78
CA THR A 94 -23.07 9.41 38.64
C THR A 94 -23.59 8.79 37.36
N VAL A 95 -23.82 9.62 36.34
CA VAL A 95 -24.17 9.21 34.97
C VAL A 95 -22.97 9.52 34.08
N LYS A 96 -22.55 8.54 33.27
CA LYS A 96 -21.39 8.64 32.37
C LYS A 96 -21.85 8.54 30.92
N ALA A 97 -21.29 9.36 30.04
CA ALA A 97 -21.41 9.14 28.60
C ALA A 97 -20.67 7.85 28.20
N THR A 98 -21.21 7.14 27.21
CA THR A 98 -20.59 5.97 26.60
C THR A 98 -20.12 6.30 25.20
N LEU A 99 -19.02 5.65 24.79
CA LEU A 99 -18.58 5.75 23.41
C LEU A 99 -19.60 5.03 22.50
N PRO A 100 -19.96 5.59 21.34
CA PRO A 100 -20.80 4.89 20.37
C PRO A 100 -20.13 3.62 19.83
N ASP A 101 -20.91 2.58 19.53
CA ASP A 101 -20.40 1.28 19.06
C ASP A 101 -19.64 1.35 17.72
N ASN A 102 -19.88 2.39 16.92
CA ASN A 102 -19.19 2.60 15.65
C ASN A 102 -17.81 3.27 15.79
N VAL A 103 -17.39 3.62 17.00
CA VAL A 103 -16.05 4.15 17.25
C VAL A 103 -15.13 2.99 17.62
N ASN A 104 -14.01 2.87 16.89
CA ASN A 104 -13.00 1.87 17.20
C ASN A 104 -12.46 2.07 18.62
N GLN A 105 -12.44 0.99 19.41
CA GLN A 105 -11.95 1.03 20.80
C GLN A 105 -10.42 1.26 20.91
N GLY A 106 -9.69 1.21 19.80
CA GLY A 106 -8.25 1.42 19.79
C GLY A 106 -7.80 2.72 19.12
N GLN A 107 -6.51 3.02 19.24
CA GLN A 107 -5.93 4.28 18.77
C GLN A 107 -5.80 4.41 17.24
N MET A 108 -6.07 3.34 16.49
CA MET A 108 -5.93 3.32 15.02
C MET A 108 -7.30 3.19 14.35
N GLY A 109 -7.63 4.16 13.50
CA GLY A 109 -8.81 4.11 12.65
C GLY A 109 -8.69 3.06 11.53
N ASN A 110 -9.81 2.74 10.87
CA ASN A 110 -9.88 1.67 9.85
C ASN A 110 -8.85 1.83 8.72
N ASN A 111 -8.64 3.06 8.22
CA ASN A 111 -7.66 3.31 7.16
C ASN A 111 -6.23 3.06 7.62
N LEU A 112 -5.89 3.42 8.86
CA LEU A 112 -4.56 3.18 9.41
C LEU A 112 -4.33 1.68 9.68
N LEU A 113 -5.35 0.97 10.17
CA LEU A 113 -5.32 -0.48 10.32
C LEU A 113 -5.10 -1.19 8.97
N ALA A 114 -5.84 -0.78 7.93
CA ALA A 114 -5.69 -1.32 6.59
C ALA A 114 -4.29 -1.04 6.02
N TYR A 115 -3.77 0.18 6.21
CA TYR A 115 -2.41 0.53 5.81
C TYR A 115 -1.38 -0.38 6.48
N VAL A 116 -1.42 -0.51 7.83
CA VAL A 116 -0.49 -1.36 8.58
C VAL A 116 -0.55 -2.82 8.11
N ALA A 117 -1.75 -3.35 7.90
CA ALA A 117 -1.94 -4.72 7.43
C ALA A 117 -1.39 -4.95 6.02
N MET A 118 -1.57 -3.97 5.13
CA MET A 118 -1.07 -4.04 3.75
C MET A 118 0.46 -3.96 3.70
N GLN A 119 1.07 -3.09 4.53
CA GLN A 119 2.52 -3.02 4.66
C GLN A 119 3.14 -4.34 5.15
N SER A 120 2.52 -5.03 6.12
CA SER A 120 3.05 -6.31 6.61
C SER A 120 2.69 -7.49 5.72
N GLY A 121 1.46 -7.55 5.23
CA GLY A 121 0.93 -8.68 4.47
C GLY A 121 1.45 -8.70 3.05
N GLN A 122 1.23 -7.62 2.30
CA GLN A 122 1.57 -7.55 0.86
C GLN A 122 3.02 -7.16 0.61
N PHE A 123 3.55 -6.21 1.38
CA PHE A 123 4.90 -5.69 1.19
C PHE A 123 5.94 -6.32 2.13
N HIS A 124 5.52 -7.26 2.97
CA HIS A 124 6.39 -8.03 3.86
C HIS A 124 7.31 -7.16 4.73
N GLN A 125 6.83 -5.99 5.13
CA GLN A 125 7.59 -5.09 5.98
C GLN A 125 7.60 -5.59 7.43
N SER A 126 8.76 -5.50 8.07
CA SER A 126 8.86 -5.74 9.50
C SER A 126 8.14 -4.63 10.28
N ILE A 127 7.66 -4.95 11.49
CA ILE A 127 7.00 -3.97 12.37
C ILE A 127 7.85 -2.70 12.55
N SER A 128 9.18 -2.83 12.66
CA SER A 128 10.09 -1.68 12.77
C SER A 128 10.11 -0.80 11.52
N LYS A 129 10.05 -1.39 10.32
CA LYS A 129 9.96 -0.63 9.07
C LYS A 129 8.62 0.09 8.96
N ILE A 130 7.53 -0.58 9.35
CA ILE A 130 6.19 0.03 9.39
C ILE A 130 6.20 1.22 10.35
N GLN A 131 6.73 1.04 11.56
CA GLN A 131 6.89 2.12 12.54
C GLN A 131 7.66 3.31 11.96
N GLN A 132 8.81 3.06 11.33
CA GLN A 132 9.61 4.10 10.70
C GLN A 132 8.85 4.82 9.58
N GLN A 133 8.08 4.09 8.75
CA GLN A 133 7.26 4.71 7.70
C GLN A 133 6.14 5.58 8.28
N LEU A 134 5.49 5.14 9.35
CA LEU A 134 4.47 5.93 10.04
C LEU A 134 5.04 7.25 10.56
N GLU A 135 6.21 7.20 11.17
CA GLU A 135 6.91 8.38 11.67
C GLU A 135 7.36 9.30 10.52
N GLN A 136 8.03 8.76 9.49
CA GLN A 136 8.66 9.55 8.44
C GLN A 136 7.68 10.15 7.43
N ASN A 137 6.64 9.40 7.06
CA ASN A 137 5.70 9.84 6.03
C ASN A 137 4.48 10.56 6.62
N PHE A 138 4.11 10.19 7.85
CA PHE A 138 2.88 10.68 8.48
C PHE A 138 3.11 11.41 9.80
N GLY A 139 4.32 11.43 10.35
CA GLY A 139 4.56 12.01 11.68
C GLY A 139 3.85 11.26 12.81
N LEU A 140 3.44 10.01 12.57
CA LEU A 140 2.68 9.19 13.51
C LEU A 140 3.61 8.27 14.30
N SER A 141 3.71 8.50 15.61
CA SER A 141 4.52 7.68 16.50
C SER A 141 3.67 6.67 17.26
N PHE A 142 3.93 5.38 17.03
CA PHE A 142 3.30 4.26 17.74
C PHE A 142 4.36 3.29 18.25
N SER A 143 4.06 2.60 19.34
CA SER A 143 4.92 1.52 19.81
C SER A 143 4.86 0.31 18.86
N ARG A 144 5.93 -0.50 18.84
CA ARG A 144 5.93 -1.78 18.10
C ARG A 144 4.81 -2.72 18.57
N GLY A 145 4.47 -2.66 19.86
CA GLY A 145 3.35 -3.41 20.44
C GLY A 145 2.00 -2.98 19.86
N ALA A 146 1.75 -1.68 19.74
CA ALA A 146 0.52 -1.15 19.15
C ALA A 146 0.36 -1.55 17.67
N ILE A 147 1.45 -1.51 16.90
CA ILE A 147 1.45 -1.97 15.50
C ILE A 147 1.22 -3.49 15.41
N SER A 148 1.81 -4.27 16.31
CA SER A 148 1.56 -5.71 16.38
C SER A 148 0.11 -6.03 16.75
N GLU A 149 -0.48 -5.29 17.68
CA GLU A 149 -1.87 -5.45 18.08
C GLU A 149 -2.82 -5.10 16.92
N ALA A 150 -2.51 -4.04 16.16
CA ALA A 150 -3.25 -3.65 14.97
C ALA A 150 -3.34 -4.78 13.94
N GLN A 151 -2.22 -5.48 13.68
CA GLN A 151 -2.22 -6.66 12.80
C GLN A 151 -3.13 -7.77 13.34
N GLY A 152 -3.12 -8.00 14.66
CA GLY A 152 -4.01 -8.96 15.31
C GLY A 152 -5.49 -8.62 15.11
N ARG A 153 -5.87 -7.34 15.27
CA ARG A 153 -7.26 -6.90 15.05
C ARG A 153 -7.70 -7.09 13.61
N VAL A 154 -6.86 -6.74 12.63
CA VAL A 154 -7.18 -6.96 11.21
C VAL A 154 -7.32 -8.45 10.92
N SER A 155 -6.45 -9.30 11.47
CA SER A 155 -6.55 -10.76 11.35
C SER A 155 -7.90 -11.28 11.88
N SER A 156 -8.36 -10.79 13.04
CA SER A 156 -9.67 -11.15 13.58
C SER A 156 -10.82 -10.73 12.66
N VAL A 157 -10.76 -9.52 12.09
CA VAL A 157 -11.78 -9.03 11.14
C VAL A 157 -11.79 -9.86 9.84
N LEU A 158 -10.63 -10.30 9.36
CA LEU A 158 -10.50 -11.10 8.15
C LEU A 158 -10.76 -12.60 8.36
N THR A 159 -10.92 -13.05 9.61
CA THR A 159 -11.10 -14.46 9.93
C THR A 159 -12.30 -15.10 9.21
N PRO A 160 -13.49 -14.48 9.14
CA PRO A 160 -14.62 -15.06 8.41
C PRO A 160 -14.29 -15.30 6.92
N ALA A 161 -13.74 -14.30 6.24
CA ALA A 161 -13.34 -14.43 4.83
C ALA A 161 -12.27 -15.51 4.62
N TYR A 162 -11.32 -15.63 5.55
CA TYR A 162 -10.35 -16.73 5.52
C TYR A 162 -11.01 -18.10 5.66
N GLN A 163 -12.02 -18.26 6.53
CA GLN A 163 -12.76 -19.52 6.65
C GLN A 163 -13.58 -19.82 5.40
N ASP A 164 -14.22 -18.82 4.78
CA ASP A 164 -14.99 -18.99 3.55
C ASP A 164 -14.10 -19.46 2.39
N ILE A 165 -12.90 -18.87 2.25
CA ILE A 165 -11.89 -19.31 1.26
C ILE A 165 -11.50 -20.77 1.52
N LYS A 166 -11.22 -21.11 2.78
CA LYS A 166 -10.82 -22.45 3.18
C LYS A 166 -11.91 -23.49 2.90
N GLU A 167 -13.17 -23.16 3.15
CA GLU A 167 -14.30 -24.04 2.88
C GLU A 167 -14.54 -24.19 1.37
N THR A 168 -14.45 -23.09 0.61
CA THR A 168 -14.56 -23.12 -0.86
C THR A 168 -13.51 -24.07 -1.45
N MET A 169 -12.25 -23.96 -1.01
CA MET A 169 -11.16 -24.84 -1.47
C MET A 169 -11.39 -26.32 -1.19
N ARG A 170 -12.17 -26.70 -0.17
CA ARG A 170 -12.48 -28.12 0.10
C ARG A 170 -13.43 -28.73 -0.92
N THR A 171 -14.20 -27.89 -1.62
CA THR A 171 -15.16 -28.31 -2.63
C THR A 171 -14.57 -28.33 -4.04
N GLU A 172 -13.35 -27.81 -4.20
CA GLU A 172 -12.65 -27.76 -5.49
C GLU A 172 -12.21 -29.15 -5.94
N ALA A 173 -12.36 -29.43 -7.24
CA ALA A 173 -12.01 -30.74 -7.81
C ALA A 173 -10.49 -31.01 -7.76
N VAL A 174 -9.68 -29.95 -7.90
CA VAL A 174 -8.23 -30.01 -7.86
C VAL A 174 -7.69 -28.80 -7.11
N VAL A 175 -6.80 -29.06 -6.15
CA VAL A 175 -6.02 -28.04 -5.44
C VAL A 175 -4.54 -28.37 -5.52
N HIS A 176 -3.69 -27.34 -5.49
CA HIS A 176 -2.25 -27.49 -5.41
C HIS A 176 -1.80 -27.19 -3.98
N CYS A 177 -0.94 -28.06 -3.43
CA CYS A 177 -0.42 -27.91 -2.08
C CYS A 177 1.10 -27.81 -2.13
N ASP A 178 1.66 -26.92 -1.32
CA ASP A 178 3.09 -26.82 -1.06
C ASP A 178 3.33 -26.57 0.44
N GLU A 179 4.49 -26.96 0.92
CA GLU A 179 4.89 -26.80 2.31
C GLU A 179 6.31 -26.25 2.39
N THR A 180 6.49 -25.19 3.19
CA THR A 180 7.81 -24.63 3.44
C THR A 180 8.05 -24.45 4.94
N ARG A 181 9.32 -24.58 5.34
CA ARG A 181 9.71 -24.42 6.73
C ARG A 181 9.44 -22.98 7.18
N HIS A 182 8.77 -22.82 8.32
CA HIS A 182 8.43 -21.53 8.91
C HIS A 182 8.95 -21.46 10.35
N GLN A 183 10.11 -20.82 10.54
CA GLN A 183 10.70 -20.71 11.86
C GLN A 183 10.09 -19.52 12.63
N ARG A 184 9.63 -19.77 13.87
CA ARG A 184 9.09 -18.74 14.75
C ARG A 184 9.82 -18.78 16.10
N GLY A 185 10.76 -17.87 16.29
CA GLY A 185 11.65 -17.91 17.45
C GLY A 185 12.43 -19.23 17.48
N ASN A 186 12.31 -19.97 18.58
CA ASN A 186 12.95 -21.28 18.74
C ASN A 186 12.10 -22.45 18.23
N GLU A 187 10.90 -22.19 17.69
CA GLU A 187 10.00 -23.21 17.18
C GLU A 187 10.21 -23.41 15.68
N ASN A 188 10.33 -24.68 15.27
CA ASN A 188 10.21 -25.07 13.87
C ASN A 188 8.75 -25.37 13.57
N ARG A 189 8.13 -24.52 12.75
CA ARG A 189 6.79 -24.74 12.22
C ARG A 189 6.88 -24.97 10.71
N TRP A 190 5.74 -25.26 10.13
CA TRP A 190 5.57 -25.36 8.69
C TRP A 190 4.47 -24.43 8.23
N MET A 191 4.69 -23.79 7.08
CA MET A 191 3.67 -23.02 6.38
C MET A 191 3.16 -23.88 5.24
N TRP A 192 1.90 -24.26 5.33
CA TRP A 192 1.17 -24.91 4.24
C TRP A 192 0.55 -23.85 3.37
N GLN A 193 0.70 -24.01 2.06
CA GLN A 193 -0.07 -23.30 1.05
C GLN A 193 -1.00 -24.30 0.38
N VAL A 194 -2.27 -23.92 0.21
CA VAL A 194 -3.21 -24.56 -0.71
C VAL A 194 -3.69 -23.49 -1.69
N CYS A 195 -3.67 -23.76 -2.98
CA CYS A 195 -4.16 -22.81 -3.98
C CYS A 195 -4.87 -23.46 -5.18
N THR A 196 -5.70 -22.64 -5.82
CA THR A 196 -6.30 -22.86 -7.14
C THR A 196 -5.87 -21.74 -8.09
N ALA A 197 -6.49 -21.64 -9.28
CA ALA A 197 -6.27 -20.52 -10.19
C ALA A 197 -6.75 -19.18 -9.61
N GLU A 198 -7.72 -19.20 -8.69
CA GLU A 198 -8.39 -17.99 -8.19
C GLU A 198 -8.13 -17.72 -6.69
N LEU A 199 -7.86 -18.77 -5.91
CA LEU A 199 -7.77 -18.69 -4.46
C LEU A 199 -6.41 -19.16 -3.95
N SER A 200 -5.93 -18.55 -2.87
CA SER A 200 -4.76 -19.00 -2.11
C SER A 200 -5.02 -18.93 -0.61
N CYS A 201 -4.70 -20.01 0.11
CA CYS A 201 -4.91 -20.15 1.54
C CYS A 201 -3.60 -20.61 2.17
N PHE A 202 -3.18 -19.91 3.23
CA PHE A 202 -1.97 -20.22 3.99
C PHE A 202 -2.33 -20.61 5.42
N MET A 203 -1.65 -21.62 5.95
CA MET A 203 -1.82 -22.06 7.34
C MET A 203 -0.46 -22.38 7.95
N THR A 204 -0.20 -21.88 9.15
CA THR A 204 0.97 -22.31 9.93
C THR A 204 0.58 -23.47 10.85
N HIS A 205 1.33 -24.56 10.81
CA HIS A 205 1.08 -25.76 11.60
C HIS A 205 2.35 -26.23 12.32
N PHE A 206 2.16 -26.93 13.44
CA PHE A 206 3.23 -27.55 14.23
C PHE A 206 3.30 -29.04 13.95
N SER A 207 4.47 -29.56 13.60
CA SER A 207 4.72 -31.00 13.57
C SER A 207 5.04 -31.53 14.96
#